data_AF-A0A7J7T754-F1
#
_entry.id   AF-A0A7J7T754-F1
#
_cell.length_a   1.000
_cell.length_b   1.000
_cell.length_c   1.000
_cell.angle_alpha   90.00
_cell.angle_beta   90.00
_cell.angle_gamma   90.00
#
_symmetry.space_group_name_H-M   'P 1'
#
loop_
_entity.id
_entity.type
_entity.pdbx_description
1 polymer ?
#
loop_
_entity_poly.entity_id
_entity_poly.type
_entity_poly.pdbx_seq_one_letter_code
_entity_poly.pdbx_strand_id
1 'polypeptide(L)'
;MKGFYRSKYTTPSGEVRYAAVTQFEATDARRAFPCWDEPAIKATFDISLVVPKDRVALSNMNVIDRKPYPDDENVVEVKFARTPVMSTYLVAFVVGEYDFVETRSKDGVCVRVYTPVGKAEQGKFALEVAAKTLPFYKDYFNVPYPLPKIDLIAIADFAAGAMENWGLVTYRYVNDALPCLIFSITDFIKASLIITVEYLLLYDLP
;
A
#
# COMPACT_ATOMS: atom_id res chain seq x y z
N MET A 1 3.75 -6.93 -15.30
CA MET A 1 4.26 -6.61 -13.95
C MET A 1 3.45 -7.45 -12.98
N LYS A 2 4.07 -8.47 -12.38
CA LYS A 2 3.40 -9.54 -11.62
C LYS A 2 4.35 -10.08 -10.55
N GLY A 3 3.80 -10.56 -9.43
CA GLY A 3 4.59 -11.08 -8.32
C GLY A 3 5.35 -9.95 -7.63
N PHE A 4 6.54 -10.26 -7.12
CA PHE A 4 7.48 -9.26 -6.64
C PHE A 4 8.41 -8.83 -7.78
N TYR A 5 8.26 -7.59 -8.24
CA TYR A 5 8.89 -7.11 -9.47
C TYR A 5 9.58 -5.75 -9.28
N ARG A 6 10.44 -5.43 -10.23
CA ARG A 6 11.18 -4.16 -10.28
C ARG A 6 10.41 -3.13 -11.09
N SER A 7 10.06 -2.00 -10.48
CA SER A 7 9.51 -0.81 -11.14
C SER A 7 10.66 0.13 -11.49
N LYS A 8 10.75 0.59 -12.74
CA LYS A 8 11.73 1.58 -13.19
C LYS A 8 11.13 2.97 -13.06
N TYR A 9 11.91 3.95 -12.60
CA TYR A 9 11.52 5.37 -12.64
C TYR A 9 12.74 6.24 -12.95
N THR A 10 12.48 7.43 -13.46
CA THR A 10 13.52 8.43 -13.74
C THR A 10 13.44 9.54 -12.70
N THR A 11 14.56 9.86 -12.07
CA THR A 11 14.65 10.96 -11.11
C THR A 11 14.59 12.33 -11.82
N PRO A 12 14.36 13.43 -11.09
CA PRO A 12 14.47 14.78 -11.67
C PRO A 12 15.84 15.08 -12.30
N SER A 13 16.92 14.42 -11.83
CA SER A 13 18.27 14.55 -12.39
C SER A 13 18.50 13.74 -13.68
N GLY A 14 17.50 12.97 -14.14
CA GLY A 14 17.61 12.10 -15.31
C GLY A 14 18.20 10.72 -15.03
N GLU A 15 18.50 10.40 -13.77
CA GLU A 15 19.02 9.10 -13.36
C GLU A 15 17.91 8.05 -13.37
N VAL A 16 18.21 6.86 -13.91
CA VAL A 16 17.30 5.71 -13.84
C VAL A 16 17.48 5.01 -12.49
N ARG A 17 16.40 4.94 -11.73
CA ARG A 17 16.35 4.22 -10.45
C ARG A 17 15.25 3.17 -10.45
N TYR A 18 15.25 2.36 -9.39
CA TYR A 18 14.39 1.20 -9.27
C TYR A 18 13.74 1.13 -7.89
N ALA A 19 12.47 0.73 -7.88
CA ALA A 19 11.74 0.31 -6.69
C ALA A 19 11.36 -1.17 -6.82
N ALA A 20 11.22 -1.85 -5.70
CA ALA A 20 10.71 -3.22 -5.64
C ALA A 20 9.25 -3.16 -5.16
N VAL A 21 8.34 -3.77 -5.92
CA VAL A 21 6.89 -3.61 -5.78
C VAL A 21 6.22 -4.96 -5.94
N THR A 22 5.13 -5.20 -5.21
CA THR A 22 4.28 -6.38 -5.35
C THR A 22 3.02 -6.08 -6.16
N GLN A 23 2.65 -7.01 -7.04
CA GLN A 23 1.30 -7.10 -7.64
C GLN A 23 0.91 -8.58 -7.67
N PHE A 24 0.02 -9.00 -6.77
CA PHE A 24 -0.31 -10.41 -6.59
C PHE A 24 -1.65 -10.82 -7.16
N GLU A 25 -2.60 -9.89 -7.32
CA GLU A 25 -3.87 -10.24 -7.93
C GLU A 25 -3.68 -10.68 -9.40
N ALA A 26 -4.23 -11.83 -9.83
CA ALA A 26 -5.11 -12.74 -9.05
C ALA A 26 -4.40 -13.94 -8.39
N THR A 27 -3.26 -14.39 -8.92
CA THR A 27 -2.59 -15.66 -8.52
C THR A 27 -1.07 -15.57 -8.58
N ASP A 28 -0.53 -14.39 -8.32
CA ASP A 28 0.90 -14.11 -8.45
C ASP A 28 1.60 -13.97 -7.07
N ALA A 29 0.91 -14.12 -5.94
CA ALA A 29 1.54 -14.17 -4.61
C ALA A 29 2.53 -15.33 -4.50
N ARG A 30 2.17 -16.48 -5.10
CA ARG A 30 3.01 -17.68 -5.21
C ARG A 30 4.37 -17.46 -5.90
N ARG A 31 4.56 -16.33 -6.60
CA ARG A 31 5.85 -15.96 -7.21
C ARG A 31 6.79 -15.24 -6.25
N ALA A 32 6.27 -14.73 -5.14
CA ALA A 32 7.05 -14.02 -4.13
C ALA A 32 7.35 -14.92 -2.91
N PHE A 33 6.40 -15.75 -2.50
CA PHE A 33 6.57 -16.71 -1.40
C PHE A 33 5.69 -17.95 -1.60
N PRO A 34 6.09 -19.14 -1.11
CA PRO A 34 5.23 -20.33 -1.16
C PRO A 34 3.97 -20.14 -0.31
N CYS A 35 2.78 -20.32 -0.91
CA CYS A 35 1.50 -20.18 -0.21
C CYS A 35 0.36 -20.92 -0.92
N TRP A 36 -0.74 -21.11 -0.20
CA TRP A 36 -2.02 -21.54 -0.75
C TRP A 36 -2.71 -20.35 -1.41
N ASP A 37 -2.38 -20.11 -2.67
CA ASP A 37 -2.72 -18.88 -3.38
C ASP A 37 -4.11 -18.94 -4.02
N GLU A 38 -5.12 -19.11 -3.16
CA GLU A 38 -6.55 -19.13 -3.47
C GLU A 38 -7.28 -18.16 -2.51
N PRO A 39 -8.13 -17.23 -3.00
CA PRO A 39 -8.77 -16.21 -2.15
C PRO A 39 -9.62 -16.75 -0.99
N ALA A 40 -10.14 -17.97 -1.11
CA ALA A 40 -10.92 -18.62 -0.05
C ALA A 40 -10.04 -19.05 1.14
N ILE A 41 -8.73 -19.23 0.93
CA ILE A 41 -7.79 -19.69 1.94
C ILE A 41 -7.12 -18.47 2.56
N LYS A 42 -7.78 -17.90 3.58
CA LYS A 42 -7.32 -16.69 4.26
C LYS A 42 -6.40 -17.01 5.43
N ALA A 43 -5.46 -16.11 5.71
CA ALA A 43 -4.50 -16.23 6.80
C ALA A 43 -4.12 -14.85 7.36
N THR A 44 -3.45 -14.83 8.51
CA THR A 44 -2.76 -13.64 9.01
C THR A 44 -1.31 -13.64 8.53
N PHE A 45 -0.73 -12.46 8.31
CA PHE A 45 0.64 -12.32 7.82
C PHE A 45 1.48 -11.48 8.78
N ASP A 46 2.60 -12.06 9.24
CA ASP A 46 3.67 -11.36 9.94
C ASP A 46 4.78 -11.05 8.92
N ILE A 47 4.93 -9.78 8.55
CA ILE A 47 5.86 -9.36 7.48
C ILE A 47 7.06 -8.66 8.08
N SER A 48 8.25 -9.05 7.65
CA SER A 48 9.52 -8.37 7.94
C SER A 48 10.31 -8.19 6.65
N LEU A 49 10.91 -7.02 6.47
CA LEU A 49 11.69 -6.69 5.28
C LEU A 49 13.10 -6.27 5.69
N VAL A 50 14.12 -6.86 5.08
CA VAL A 50 15.51 -6.41 5.20
C VAL A 50 15.81 -5.52 4.01
N VAL A 51 16.04 -4.23 4.26
CA VAL A 51 16.12 -3.20 3.21
C VAL A 51 17.28 -2.24 3.45
N PRO A 52 17.83 -1.57 2.41
CA PRO A 52 18.79 -0.48 2.60
C PRO A 52 18.25 0.60 3.53
N LYS A 53 19.10 1.11 4.43
CA LYS A 53 18.69 2.05 5.50
C LYS A 53 18.15 3.39 5.01
N ASP A 54 18.47 3.74 3.76
CA ASP A 54 18.06 4.95 3.05
C ASP A 54 16.85 4.73 2.13
N ARG A 55 16.18 3.57 2.22
CA ARG A 55 14.95 3.27 1.49
C ARG A 55 13.74 3.27 2.40
N VAL A 56 12.61 3.68 1.84
CA VAL A 56 11.29 3.51 2.44
C VAL A 56 10.88 2.06 2.26
N ALA A 57 10.36 1.44 3.32
CA ALA A 57 9.76 0.11 3.28
C ALA A 57 8.32 0.20 3.77
N LEU A 58 7.39 -0.23 2.93
CA LEU A 58 5.96 -0.24 3.19
C LEU A 58 5.44 -1.66 3.12
N SER A 59 4.39 -1.93 3.92
CA SER A 59 3.62 -3.16 3.87
C SER A 59 2.17 -2.85 4.26
N ASN A 60 1.30 -3.86 4.32
CA ASN A 60 -0.11 -3.73 4.70
C ASN A 60 -0.32 -3.00 6.04
N MET A 61 0.50 -3.32 7.05
CA MET A 61 0.36 -2.82 8.42
C MET A 61 1.38 -1.74 8.78
N ASN A 62 1.21 -1.11 9.96
CA ASN A 62 2.19 -0.14 10.48
C ASN A 62 3.49 -0.83 10.93
N VAL A 63 4.60 -0.10 10.86
CA VAL A 63 5.89 -0.54 11.41
C VAL A 63 5.80 -0.63 12.93
N ILE A 64 6.31 -1.71 13.51
CA ILE A 64 6.39 -1.94 14.96
C ILE A 64 7.83 -2.03 15.47
N ASP A 65 8.78 -2.35 14.60
CA ASP A 65 10.21 -2.39 14.92
C ASP A 65 11.04 -2.02 13.68
N ARG A 66 12.12 -1.28 13.88
CA ARG A 66 13.09 -0.95 12.84
C ARG A 66 14.48 -0.88 13.47
N LYS A 67 15.34 -1.84 13.13
CA LYS A 67 16.67 -1.97 13.73
C LYS A 67 17.75 -2.30 12.70
N PRO A 68 19.02 -2.00 12.98
CA PRO A 68 20.14 -2.47 12.14
C PRO A 68 20.10 -3.98 11.96
N TYR A 69 20.43 -4.47 10.76
CA TYR A 69 20.56 -5.90 10.53
C TYR A 69 21.89 -6.40 11.11
N PRO A 70 21.93 -7.54 11.83
CA PRO A 70 23.14 -7.98 12.54
C PRO A 70 24.39 -8.13 11.67
N ASP A 71 24.21 -8.52 10.39
CA ASP A 71 25.32 -8.89 9.51
C ASP A 71 25.70 -7.81 8.47
N ASP A 72 24.97 -6.68 8.41
CA ASP A 72 25.25 -5.59 7.46
C ASP A 72 24.68 -4.23 7.95
N GLU A 73 25.58 -3.29 8.25
CA GLU A 73 25.27 -1.94 8.75
C GLU A 73 24.60 -1.01 7.70
N ASN A 74 24.54 -1.43 6.44
CA ASN A 74 23.89 -0.67 5.37
C ASN A 74 22.40 -1.01 5.22
N VAL A 75 21.93 -2.09 5.85
CA VAL A 75 20.55 -2.52 5.81
C VAL A 75 19.93 -2.54 7.20
N VAL A 76 18.60 -2.47 7.24
CA VAL A 76 17.79 -2.52 8.44
C VAL A 76 16.73 -3.60 8.29
N GLU A 77 16.39 -4.27 9.38
CA GLU A 77 15.19 -5.09 9.48
C GLU A 77 14.02 -4.20 9.89
N VAL A 78 12.97 -4.15 9.06
CA VAL A 78 11.71 -3.45 9.34
C VAL A 78 10.63 -4.49 9.56
N LYS A 79 10.04 -4.52 10.77
CA LYS A 79 8.94 -5.41 11.12
C LYS A 79 7.62 -4.66 11.14
N PHE A 80 6.60 -5.28 10.56
CA PHE A 80 5.25 -4.75 10.51
C PHE A 80 4.35 -5.49 11.50
N ALA A 81 3.30 -4.83 11.99
CA ALA A 81 2.28 -5.50 12.79
C ALA A 81 1.61 -6.63 11.98
N ARG A 82 1.10 -7.64 12.70
CA ARG A 82 0.35 -8.74 12.10
C ARG A 82 -0.91 -8.22 11.41
N THR A 83 -1.19 -8.70 10.20
CA THR A 83 -2.43 -8.36 9.49
C THR A 83 -3.63 -9.05 10.15
N PRO A 84 -4.86 -8.53 9.97
CA PRO A 84 -6.06 -9.35 10.10
C PRO A 84 -6.02 -10.56 9.16
N VAL A 85 -6.99 -11.47 9.33
CA VAL A 85 -7.19 -12.58 8.40
C VAL A 85 -7.54 -11.99 7.03
N MET A 86 -6.75 -12.29 6.01
CA MET A 86 -6.95 -11.77 4.65
C MET A 86 -6.48 -12.77 3.59
N SER A 87 -6.88 -12.52 2.35
CA SER A 87 -6.49 -13.33 1.19
C SER A 87 -5.03 -13.05 0.77
N THR A 88 -4.33 -14.06 0.21
CA THR A 88 -2.91 -13.92 -0.21
C THR A 88 -2.68 -12.82 -1.24
N TYR A 89 -3.66 -12.58 -2.11
CA TYR A 89 -3.55 -11.57 -3.19
C TYR A 89 -3.50 -10.12 -2.66
N LEU A 90 -3.92 -9.89 -1.42
CA LEU A 90 -3.87 -8.58 -0.76
C LEU A 90 -2.56 -8.30 -0.04
N VAL A 91 -1.67 -9.29 0.10
CA VAL A 91 -0.34 -9.06 0.66
C VAL A 91 0.40 -8.08 -0.25
N ALA A 92 0.95 -7.02 0.33
CA ALA A 92 1.74 -6.07 -0.43
C ALA A 92 2.93 -5.54 0.36
N PHE A 93 4.02 -5.30 -0.36
CA PHE A 93 5.17 -4.58 0.15
C PHE A 93 5.87 -3.81 -0.95
N VAL A 94 6.39 -2.65 -0.58
CA VAL A 94 7.10 -1.74 -1.50
C VAL A 94 8.38 -1.27 -0.85
N VAL A 95 9.47 -1.30 -1.61
CA VAL A 95 10.79 -0.78 -1.20
C VAL A 95 11.30 0.17 -2.27
N GLY A 96 11.60 1.42 -1.90
CA GLY A 96 12.09 2.41 -2.85
C GLY A 96 12.31 3.78 -2.24
N GLU A 97 12.52 4.78 -3.08
CA GLU A 97 12.68 6.17 -2.68
C GLU A 97 11.36 6.91 -2.95
N TYR A 98 10.73 7.36 -1.88
CA TYR A 98 9.45 8.05 -1.95
C TYR A 98 9.41 9.17 -0.92
N ASP A 99 8.81 10.29 -1.32
CA ASP A 99 8.35 11.29 -0.36
C ASP A 99 6.91 10.97 0.02
N PHE A 100 6.44 11.51 1.13
CA PHE A 100 5.04 11.36 1.51
C PHE A 100 4.48 12.62 2.17
N VAL A 101 3.16 12.73 2.09
CA VAL A 101 2.35 13.63 2.91
C VAL A 101 1.46 12.78 3.82
N GLU A 102 1.20 13.26 5.04
CA GLU A 102 0.46 12.54 6.08
C GLU A 102 -0.66 13.42 6.65
N THR A 103 -1.78 12.80 7.00
CA THR A 103 -2.83 13.39 7.83
C THR A 103 -3.50 12.30 8.67
N ARG A 104 -4.46 12.70 9.51
CA ARG A 104 -5.35 11.78 10.22
C ARG A 104 -6.79 11.98 9.76
N SER A 105 -7.51 10.88 9.59
CA SER A 105 -8.96 10.93 9.39
C SER A 105 -9.67 11.40 10.67
N LYS A 106 -10.95 11.76 10.56
CA LYS A 106 -11.80 12.13 11.71
C LYS A 106 -11.86 11.02 12.77
N ASP A 107 -11.74 9.76 12.34
CA ASP A 107 -11.75 8.58 13.21
C ASP A 107 -10.35 8.20 13.73
N GLY A 108 -9.32 9.00 13.46
CA GLY A 108 -7.96 8.82 13.97
C GLY A 108 -7.05 7.91 13.15
N VAL A 109 -7.53 7.36 12.04
CA VAL A 109 -6.72 6.54 11.11
C VAL A 109 -5.63 7.39 10.47
N CYS A 110 -4.38 6.89 10.49
CA CYS A 110 -3.28 7.56 9.80
C CYS A 110 -3.40 7.36 8.29
N VAL A 111 -3.45 8.45 7.52
CA VAL A 111 -3.53 8.41 6.07
C VAL A 111 -2.24 8.99 5.51
N ARG A 112 -1.57 8.25 4.63
CA ARG A 112 -0.34 8.71 3.96
C ARG A 112 -0.44 8.53 2.46
N VAL A 113 0.10 9.49 1.72
CA VAL A 113 0.23 9.41 0.26
C VAL A 113 1.70 9.51 -0.12
N TYR A 114 2.22 8.42 -0.68
CA TYR A 114 3.59 8.27 -1.14
C TYR A 114 3.69 8.59 -2.64
N THR A 115 4.64 9.45 -2.99
CA THR A 115 4.90 9.87 -4.36
C THR A 115 6.40 9.81 -4.67
N PRO A 116 6.81 9.82 -5.95
CA PRO A 116 8.22 9.93 -6.29
C PRO A 116 8.86 11.17 -5.65
N VAL A 117 10.14 11.06 -5.29
CA VAL A 117 10.90 12.14 -4.65
C VAL A 117 10.75 13.47 -5.41
N GLY A 118 10.47 14.55 -4.67
CA GLY A 118 10.22 15.90 -5.18
C GLY A 118 8.77 16.17 -5.60
N LYS A 119 7.86 15.20 -5.45
CA LYS A 119 6.44 15.32 -5.88
C LYS A 119 5.42 15.16 -4.73
N ALA A 120 5.85 15.33 -3.48
CA ALA A 120 4.98 15.19 -2.30
C ALA A 120 3.70 16.05 -2.38
N GLU A 121 3.84 17.28 -2.88
CA GLU A 121 2.73 18.24 -3.05
C GLU A 121 1.59 17.71 -3.95
N GLN A 122 1.91 16.87 -4.94
CA GLN A 122 0.91 16.26 -5.82
C GLN A 122 0.00 15.28 -5.07
N GLY A 123 0.43 14.78 -3.91
CA GLY A 123 -0.33 13.85 -3.07
C GLY A 123 -1.37 14.53 -2.16
N LYS A 124 -1.34 15.86 -1.98
CA LYS A 124 -2.19 16.56 -1.00
C LYS A 124 -3.69 16.42 -1.28
N PHE A 125 -4.10 16.50 -2.53
CA PHE A 125 -5.50 16.32 -2.88
C PHE A 125 -5.98 14.89 -2.59
N ALA A 126 -5.20 13.88 -2.99
CA ALA A 126 -5.52 12.48 -2.70
C ALA A 126 -5.59 12.22 -1.19
N LEU A 127 -4.68 12.84 -0.42
CA LEU A 127 -4.64 12.76 1.04
C LEU A 127 -5.92 13.31 1.67
N GLU A 128 -6.37 14.50 1.25
CA GLU A 128 -7.60 15.12 1.74
C GLU A 128 -8.84 14.30 1.41
N VAL A 129 -8.92 13.75 0.20
CA VAL A 129 -10.04 12.91 -0.21
C VAL A 129 -10.05 11.62 0.61
N ALA A 130 -8.93 10.90 0.68
CA ALA A 130 -8.84 9.66 1.44
C ALA A 130 -9.22 9.84 2.92
N ALA A 131 -8.76 10.92 3.55
CA ALA A 131 -9.09 11.24 4.94
C ALA A 131 -10.58 11.53 5.19
N LYS A 132 -11.30 12.06 4.19
CA LYS A 132 -12.75 12.31 4.24
C LYS A 132 -13.58 11.08 3.84
N THR A 133 -13.04 10.23 2.98
CA THR A 133 -13.73 9.03 2.49
C THR A 133 -13.81 7.93 3.56
N LEU A 134 -12.80 7.80 4.43
CA LEU A 134 -12.84 6.80 5.51
C LEU A 134 -14.06 7.00 6.46
N PRO A 135 -14.33 8.20 7.02
CA PRO A 135 -15.54 8.43 7.81
C PRO A 135 -16.83 8.24 7.02
N PHE A 136 -16.86 8.65 5.75
CA PHE A 136 -18.04 8.47 4.90
C PHE A 136 -18.43 6.99 4.76
N TYR A 137 -17.46 6.10 4.51
CA TYR A 137 -17.74 4.67 4.38
C TYR A 137 -18.04 3.99 5.71
N LYS A 138 -17.44 4.46 6.80
CA LYS A 138 -17.84 4.06 8.13
C LYS A 138 -19.32 4.37 8.37
N ASP A 139 -19.77 5.60 8.05
CA ASP A 139 -21.16 6.01 8.25
C ASP A 139 -22.12 5.27 7.30
N TYR A 140 -21.68 4.99 6.06
CA TYR A 140 -22.49 4.31 5.05
C TYR A 140 -22.66 2.81 5.30
N PHE A 141 -21.56 2.10 5.61
CA PHE A 141 -21.58 0.66 5.87
C PHE A 141 -21.77 0.31 7.35
N ASN A 142 -21.76 1.30 8.23
CA ASN A 142 -21.77 1.12 9.69
C ASN A 142 -20.61 0.23 10.20
N VAL A 143 -19.50 0.20 9.47
CA VAL A 143 -18.28 -0.57 9.80
C VAL A 143 -17.08 0.35 9.76
N PRO A 144 -16.36 0.54 10.88
CA PRO A 144 -15.16 1.38 10.89
C PRO A 144 -14.02 0.74 10.11
N TYR A 145 -13.15 1.57 9.55
CA TYR A 145 -11.91 1.08 8.94
C TYR A 145 -11.05 0.35 9.99
N PRO A 146 -10.66 -0.91 9.76
CA PRO A 146 -10.15 -1.76 10.83
C PRO A 146 -8.64 -1.64 11.07
N LEU A 147 -7.89 -1.01 10.16
CA LEU A 147 -6.44 -0.88 10.29
C LEU A 147 -6.04 0.49 10.88
N PRO A 148 -4.91 0.59 11.61
CA PRO A 148 -4.46 1.86 12.20
C PRO A 148 -3.98 2.88 11.16
N LYS A 149 -3.73 2.43 9.92
CA LYS A 149 -3.25 3.27 8.82
C LYS A 149 -3.76 2.81 7.47
N ILE A 150 -3.76 3.73 6.52
CA ILE A 150 -3.88 3.46 5.08
C ILE A 150 -2.82 4.26 4.32
N ASP A 151 -2.02 3.56 3.54
CA ASP A 151 -1.00 4.16 2.68
C ASP A 151 -1.48 4.06 1.24
N LEU A 152 -1.38 5.16 0.49
CA LEU A 152 -1.60 5.21 -0.94
C LEU A 152 -0.24 5.47 -1.60
N ILE A 153 0.18 4.68 -2.58
CA ILE A 153 1.48 4.83 -3.22
C ILE A 153 1.41 4.89 -4.75
N ALA A 154 2.00 5.94 -5.31
CA ALA A 154 2.16 6.12 -6.75
C ALA A 154 3.36 5.32 -7.27
N ILE A 155 3.13 4.36 -8.16
CA ILE A 155 4.16 3.53 -8.79
C ILE A 155 4.25 3.87 -10.29
N ALA A 156 5.46 4.13 -10.77
CA ALA A 156 5.73 4.50 -12.16
C ALA A 156 5.34 3.38 -13.14
N ASP A 157 5.84 2.16 -12.90
CA ASP A 157 5.50 0.98 -13.69
C ASP A 157 4.43 0.18 -12.93
N PHE A 158 3.16 0.40 -13.27
CA PHE A 158 2.05 -0.37 -12.71
C PHE A 158 1.10 -0.89 -13.80
N ALA A 159 0.87 -2.21 -13.87
CA ALA A 159 0.13 -2.84 -14.97
C ALA A 159 -1.38 -2.58 -14.93
N ALA A 160 -1.95 -2.46 -13.74
CA ALA A 160 -3.34 -2.06 -13.53
C ALA A 160 -3.46 -0.54 -13.39
N GLY A 161 -4.68 -0.04 -13.15
CA GLY A 161 -4.91 1.36 -12.76
C GLY A 161 -4.56 1.59 -11.29
N ALA A 162 -5.12 0.75 -10.42
CA ALA A 162 -4.79 0.64 -9.01
C ALA A 162 -5.00 -0.80 -8.52
N MET A 163 -4.59 -1.06 -7.28
CA MET A 163 -4.83 -2.31 -6.57
C MET A 163 -5.05 -2.01 -5.09
N GLU A 164 -6.08 -2.62 -4.54
CA GLU A 164 -6.64 -2.39 -3.21
C GLU A 164 -5.95 -3.14 -2.06
N ASN A 165 -4.63 -3.37 -2.15
CA ASN A 165 -3.94 -4.15 -1.11
C ASN A 165 -4.21 -3.53 0.27
N TRP A 166 -4.63 -4.35 1.23
CA TRP A 166 -5.25 -3.86 2.45
C TRP A 166 -4.26 -3.03 3.27
N GLY A 167 -4.54 -1.73 3.40
CA GLY A 167 -3.65 -0.79 4.09
C GLY A 167 -2.48 -0.25 3.26
N LEU A 168 -2.24 -0.76 2.04
CA LEU A 168 -1.23 -0.28 1.10
C LEU A 168 -1.77 -0.27 -0.34
N VAL A 169 -2.58 0.74 -0.65
CA VAL A 169 -3.21 0.90 -1.97
C VAL A 169 -2.17 1.39 -2.97
N THR A 170 -1.96 0.64 -4.04
CA THR A 170 -0.98 0.96 -5.09
C THR A 170 -1.69 1.51 -6.32
N TYR A 171 -1.18 2.57 -6.94
CA TYR A 171 -1.77 3.14 -8.15
C TYR A 171 -0.71 3.54 -9.18
N ARG A 172 -1.12 3.58 -10.46
CA ARG A 172 -0.25 4.00 -11.55
C ARG A 172 0.03 5.50 -11.49
N TYR A 173 1.31 5.86 -11.55
CA TYR A 173 1.74 7.23 -11.79
C TYR A 173 1.81 7.51 -13.30
N VAL A 174 1.14 8.56 -13.77
CA VAL A 174 1.23 9.03 -15.16
C VAL A 174 2.00 10.35 -15.16
N ASN A 175 3.00 10.48 -16.04
CA ASN A 175 3.98 11.57 -16.03
C ASN A 175 3.44 13.00 -16.28
N ASP A 176 2.14 13.18 -16.52
CA ASP A 176 1.53 14.49 -16.69
C ASP A 176 0.82 14.93 -15.41
N ALA A 177 1.00 16.19 -15.01
CA ALA A 177 0.72 16.71 -13.67
C ALA A 177 -0.78 16.94 -13.31
N LEU A 178 -1.72 16.20 -13.89
CA LEU A 178 -3.17 16.35 -13.64
C LEU A 178 -3.95 15.04 -13.33
N PRO A 179 -3.61 13.83 -13.84
CA PRO A 179 -4.43 12.64 -13.64
C PRO A 179 -4.31 11.93 -12.28
N CYS A 180 -3.32 12.25 -11.45
CA CYS A 180 -3.24 11.67 -10.09
C CYS A 180 -4.51 11.93 -9.27
N LEU A 181 -5.24 13.01 -9.56
CA LEU A 181 -6.46 13.38 -8.84
C LEU A 181 -7.70 12.56 -9.23
N ILE A 182 -7.89 12.23 -10.51
CA ILE A 182 -9.19 11.71 -11.01
C ILE A 182 -9.24 10.18 -10.93
N PHE A 183 -8.11 9.49 -11.17
CA PHE A 183 -8.05 8.03 -11.06
C PHE A 183 -8.05 7.57 -9.58
N SER A 184 -7.50 8.38 -8.67
CA SER A 184 -7.36 8.08 -7.24
C SER A 184 -8.69 7.87 -6.52
N ILE A 185 -9.75 8.64 -6.82
CA ILE A 185 -10.98 8.60 -6.02
C ILE A 185 -11.75 7.30 -6.28
N THR A 186 -12.00 6.95 -7.54
CA THR A 186 -12.81 5.78 -7.90
C THR A 186 -12.15 4.47 -7.49
N ASP A 187 -10.82 4.39 -7.60
CA ASP A 187 -10.07 3.21 -7.19
C ASP A 187 -9.88 3.16 -5.67
N PHE A 188 -9.76 4.29 -4.98
CA PHE A 188 -9.81 4.33 -3.52
C PHE A 188 -11.20 3.96 -2.98
N ILE A 189 -12.26 4.35 -3.68
CA ILE A 189 -13.64 3.93 -3.42
C ILE A 189 -13.76 2.42 -3.59
N LYS A 190 -13.28 1.85 -4.69
CA LYS A 190 -13.25 0.40 -4.89
C LYS A 190 -12.42 -0.29 -3.83
N ALA A 191 -11.26 0.24 -3.48
CA ALA A 191 -10.41 -0.34 -2.46
C ALA A 191 -11.06 -0.32 -1.08
N SER A 192 -11.64 0.82 -0.69
CA SER A 192 -12.38 0.96 0.57
C SER A 192 -13.60 0.04 0.59
N LEU A 193 -14.32 -0.07 -0.53
CA LEU A 193 -15.46 -0.95 -0.70
C LEU A 193 -15.06 -2.43 -0.60
N ILE A 194 -14.02 -2.86 -1.33
CA ILE A 194 -13.54 -4.25 -1.34
C ILE A 194 -12.98 -4.61 0.04
N ILE A 195 -12.22 -3.73 0.68
CA ILE A 195 -11.75 -3.94 2.06
C ILE A 195 -12.92 -4.07 3.02
N THR A 196 -13.93 -3.20 2.91
CA THR A 196 -15.11 -3.26 3.80
C THR A 196 -15.93 -4.52 3.54
N VAL A 197 -16.11 -4.91 2.27
CA VAL A 197 -16.84 -6.13 1.88
C VAL A 197 -16.07 -7.39 2.29
N GLU A 198 -14.75 -7.45 2.07
CA GLU A 198 -13.92 -8.56 2.56
C GLU A 198 -13.98 -8.67 4.08
N TYR A 199 -13.97 -7.54 4.79
CA TYR A 199 -14.12 -7.50 6.25
C TYR A 199 -15.50 -7.98 6.69
N LEU A 200 -16.57 -7.52 6.07
CA LEU A 200 -17.94 -7.99 6.34
C LEU A 200 -18.06 -9.50 6.12
N LEU A 201 -17.54 -10.00 4.99
CA LEU A 201 -17.52 -11.43 4.65
C LEU A 201 -16.66 -12.27 5.60
N LEU A 202 -15.66 -11.68 6.25
CA LEU A 202 -14.80 -12.37 7.22
C LEU A 202 -15.48 -12.59 8.58
N TYR A 203 -16.39 -11.68 8.94
CA TYR A 203 -16.96 -11.63 10.28
C TYR A 203 -18.46 -11.95 10.31
N ASP A 204 -19.04 -12.40 9.19
CA ASP A 204 -20.50 -12.64 9.03
C ASP A 204 -21.34 -11.47 9.57
N LEU A 205 -20.83 -10.25 9.39
CA LEU A 205 -21.52 -9.05 9.82
C LEU A 205 -22.61 -8.71 8.79
N PRO A 206 -23.82 -8.32 9.24
CA PRO A 206 -24.96 -8.06 8.36
C PRO A 206 -24.73 -6.89 7.40
#